data_AF-A0A954XFB8-F1
#
_entry.id   AF-A0A954XFB8-F1
#
_cell.length_a   1.000
_cell.length_b   1.000
_cell.length_c   1.000
_cell.angle_alpha   90.00
_cell.angle_beta   90.00
_cell.angle_gamma   90.00
#
_symmetry.space_group_name_H-M   'P 1'
#
loop_
_entity.id
_entity.type
_entity.pdbx_description
1 polymer ?
#
loop_
_entity_poly.entity_id
_entity_poly.type
_entity_poly.pdbx_seq_one_letter_code
_entity_poly.pdbx_strand_id
1 'polypeptide(L)'
;MNDYTDILFRWLHILPAIALVGGTFFMRFALVPSLASIDEATREQLAESVRARWAKWVMAGSGLLLLSGLYNAARVSIQYQLSPTYNGLLLVKILLALVVFYLAAVLTGRSESARRFQQQRQKWLTINLLLAVTIVCIAGVMRFLPREEKVREASRVFQPVAVVAVVTMPTAEVARG
;
A
#
# COMPACT_ATOMS: atom_id res chain seq x y z
N MET A 1 6.18 18.13 -11.03
CA MET A 1 6.68 16.74 -11.16
C MET A 1 5.77 16.04 -12.15
N ASN A 2 6.32 15.39 -13.16
CA ASN A 2 5.55 15.02 -14.36
C ASN A 2 4.56 13.88 -14.05
N ASP A 3 3.35 13.96 -14.58
CA ASP A 3 2.26 12.99 -14.35
C ASP A 3 2.68 11.53 -14.63
N TYR A 4 3.65 11.34 -15.54
CA TYR A 4 4.25 10.05 -15.87
C TYR A 4 4.99 9.37 -14.71
N THR A 5 5.61 10.15 -13.82
CA THR A 5 6.32 9.58 -12.66
C THR A 5 5.32 9.01 -11.65
N ASP A 6 4.20 9.70 -11.42
CA ASP A 6 3.18 9.28 -10.46
C ASP A 6 2.47 7.99 -10.89
N ILE A 7 2.14 7.86 -12.18
CA ILE A 7 1.56 6.62 -12.70
C ILE A 7 2.54 5.45 -12.64
N LEU A 8 3.83 5.68 -12.88
CA LEU A 8 4.86 4.65 -12.78
C LEU A 8 4.99 4.12 -11.35
N PHE A 9 5.11 5.00 -10.35
CA PHE A 9 5.19 4.58 -8.95
C PHE A 9 3.93 3.86 -8.49
N ARG A 10 2.76 4.24 -9.01
CA ARG A 10 1.51 3.52 -8.77
C ARG A 10 1.57 2.10 -9.32
N TRP A 11 2.08 1.88 -10.53
CA TRP A 11 2.25 0.53 -11.08
C TRP A 11 3.29 -0.28 -10.31
N LEU A 12 4.42 0.33 -9.95
CA LEU A 12 5.45 -0.30 -9.12
C LEU A 12 4.94 -0.67 -7.72
N HIS A 13 3.89 -0.02 -7.24
CA HIS A 13 3.24 -0.40 -5.99
C HIS A 13 2.18 -1.50 -6.18
N ILE A 14 1.29 -1.34 -7.17
CA ILE A 14 0.12 -2.22 -7.30
C ILE A 14 0.50 -3.60 -7.86
N LEU A 15 1.39 -3.67 -8.86
CA LEU A 15 1.73 -4.94 -9.50
C LEU A 15 2.39 -5.94 -8.53
N PRO A 16 3.40 -5.54 -7.73
CA PRO A 16 3.97 -6.45 -6.73
C PRO A 16 2.98 -6.79 -5.63
N ALA A 17 2.11 -5.86 -5.21
CA ALA A 17 1.07 -6.14 -4.23
C ALA A 17 0.14 -7.26 -4.72
N ILE A 18 -0.35 -7.16 -5.95
CA ILE A 18 -1.21 -8.19 -6.56
C ILE A 18 -0.47 -9.53 -6.64
N ALA A 19 0.78 -9.53 -7.13
CA ALA A 19 1.55 -10.76 -7.30
C ALA A 19 1.83 -11.45 -5.95
N LEU A 20 2.26 -10.71 -4.92
CA LEU A 20 2.63 -11.28 -3.63
C LEU A 20 1.41 -11.73 -2.81
N VAL A 21 0.33 -10.94 -2.80
CA VAL A 21 -0.91 -11.31 -2.11
C VAL A 21 -1.58 -12.47 -2.84
N GLY A 22 -1.68 -12.41 -4.16
CA GLY A 22 -2.23 -13.50 -4.98
C GLY A 22 -1.41 -14.79 -4.87
N GLY A 23 -0.07 -14.69 -4.89
CA GLY A 23 0.80 -15.84 -4.67
C GLY A 23 0.64 -16.46 -3.28
N THR A 24 0.51 -15.63 -2.25
CA THR A 24 0.23 -16.10 -0.87
C THR A 24 -1.12 -16.80 -0.78
N PHE A 25 -2.15 -16.23 -1.41
CA PHE A 25 -3.48 -16.82 -1.52
C PHE A 25 -3.43 -18.19 -2.21
N PHE A 26 -2.81 -18.26 -3.40
CA PHE A 26 -2.61 -19.51 -4.13
C PHE A 26 -1.87 -20.56 -3.29
N MET A 27 -0.78 -20.16 -2.62
CA MET A 27 -0.03 -21.06 -1.76
C MET A 27 -0.88 -21.63 -0.62
N ARG A 28 -1.69 -20.78 0.01
CA ARG A 28 -2.51 -21.18 1.16
C ARG A 28 -3.66 -22.12 0.81
N PHE A 29 -4.33 -21.87 -0.31
CA PHE A 29 -5.60 -22.53 -0.63
C PHE A 29 -5.52 -23.58 -1.73
N ALA A 30 -4.53 -23.50 -2.62
CA ALA A 30 -4.36 -24.47 -3.69
C ALA A 30 -3.11 -25.34 -3.46
N LEU A 31 -1.93 -24.72 -3.37
CA LEU A 31 -0.67 -25.47 -3.34
C LEU A 31 -0.49 -26.29 -2.07
N VAL A 32 -0.53 -25.68 -0.89
CA VAL A 32 -0.25 -26.43 0.35
C VAL A 32 -1.25 -27.56 0.60
N PRO A 33 -2.57 -27.37 0.37
CA PRO A 33 -3.53 -28.47 0.46
C PRO A 33 -3.28 -29.59 -0.56
N SER A 34 -2.87 -29.29 -1.79
CA SER A 34 -2.62 -30.33 -2.80
C SER A 34 -1.39 -31.20 -2.50
N LEU A 35 -0.47 -30.72 -1.65
CA LEU A 35 0.66 -31.50 -1.18
C LEU A 35 0.29 -32.53 -0.10
N ALA A 36 -0.92 -32.48 0.46
CA ALA A 36 -1.32 -33.37 1.56
C ALA A 36 -1.40 -34.86 1.15
N SER A 37 -1.66 -35.13 -0.13
CA SER A 37 -1.79 -36.49 -0.70
C SER A 37 -0.50 -37.05 -1.29
N ILE A 38 0.62 -36.31 -1.20
CA ILE A 38 1.92 -36.70 -1.74
C ILE A 38 2.78 -37.27 -0.60
N ASP A 39 3.64 -38.24 -0.91
CA ASP A 39 4.62 -38.77 0.04
C ASP A 39 5.55 -37.66 0.58
N GLU A 40 6.07 -37.86 1.79
CA GLU A 40 6.85 -36.82 2.49
C GLU A 40 8.09 -36.38 1.69
N ALA A 41 8.87 -37.32 1.16
CA ALA A 41 10.12 -37.01 0.48
C ALA A 41 9.89 -36.17 -0.78
N THR A 42 8.90 -36.56 -1.60
CA THR A 42 8.51 -35.80 -2.80
C THR A 42 7.90 -34.44 -2.41
N ARG A 43 7.09 -34.40 -1.35
CA ARG A 43 6.48 -33.17 -0.84
C ARG A 43 7.52 -32.15 -0.40
N GLU A 44 8.53 -32.57 0.36
CA GLU A 44 9.61 -31.69 0.83
C GLU A 44 10.44 -31.15 -0.33
N GLN A 45 10.81 -32.01 -1.29
CA GLN A 45 11.56 -31.59 -2.48
C GLN A 45 10.78 -30.56 -3.30
N LEU A 46 9.48 -30.82 -3.54
CA LEU A 46 8.63 -29.89 -4.27
C LEU A 46 8.47 -28.57 -3.51
N ALA A 47 8.21 -28.61 -2.20
CA ALA A 47 8.07 -27.44 -1.36
C ALA A 47 9.33 -26.55 -1.36
N GLU A 48 10.52 -27.15 -1.25
CA GLU A 48 11.80 -26.46 -1.31
C GLU A 48 12.04 -25.85 -2.71
N SER A 49 11.71 -26.60 -3.77
CA SER A 49 11.86 -26.13 -5.15
C SER A 49 10.96 -24.93 -5.47
N VAL A 50 9.72 -24.92 -4.96
CA VAL A 50 8.79 -23.80 -5.07
C VAL A 50 9.30 -22.63 -4.23
N ARG A 51 9.69 -22.89 -2.98
CA ARG A 51 10.21 -21.86 -2.06
C ARG A 51 11.39 -21.12 -2.68
N ALA A 52 12.37 -21.84 -3.24
CA ALA A 52 13.57 -21.25 -3.83
C ALA A 52 13.26 -20.32 -5.01
N ARG A 53 12.27 -20.67 -5.84
CA ARG A 53 11.82 -19.83 -6.96
C ARG A 53 10.99 -18.64 -6.47
N TRP A 54 10.11 -18.88 -5.51
CA TRP A 54 9.24 -17.85 -4.95
C TRP A 54 9.98 -16.80 -4.13
N ALA A 55 11.05 -17.18 -3.43
CA ALA A 55 11.85 -16.27 -2.62
C ALA A 55 12.35 -15.05 -3.41
N LYS A 56 12.76 -15.25 -4.68
CA LYS A 56 13.21 -14.15 -5.55
C LYS A 56 12.12 -13.11 -5.78
N TRP A 57 10.90 -13.58 -6.05
CA TRP A 57 9.73 -12.72 -6.24
C TRP A 57 9.30 -12.04 -4.95
N VAL A 58 9.34 -12.74 -3.82
CA VAL A 58 9.07 -12.14 -2.49
C VAL A 58 10.04 -11.03 -2.19
N MET A 59 11.35 -11.23 -2.35
CA MET A 59 12.36 -10.22 -2.05
C MET A 59 12.26 -9.03 -2.99
N ALA A 60 12.18 -9.27 -4.30
CA ALA A 60 12.05 -8.20 -5.29
C ALA A 60 10.75 -7.40 -5.10
N GLY A 61 9.62 -8.08 -4.93
CA GLY A 61 8.31 -7.45 -4.75
C GLY A 61 8.21 -6.67 -3.44
N SER A 62 8.77 -7.22 -2.34
CA SER A 62 8.81 -6.50 -1.05
C SER A 62 9.68 -5.25 -1.14
N GLY A 63 10.82 -5.33 -1.82
CA GLY A 63 11.68 -4.17 -2.09
C GLY A 63 10.96 -3.09 -2.90
N LEU A 64 10.28 -3.46 -3.98
CA LEU A 64 9.50 -2.52 -4.79
C LEU A 64 8.36 -1.88 -3.99
N LEU A 65 7.65 -2.64 -3.16
CA LEU A 65 6.58 -2.13 -2.30
C LEU A 65 7.08 -1.17 -1.24
N LEU A 66 8.23 -1.48 -0.61
CA LEU A 66 8.85 -0.59 0.36
C LEU A 66 9.27 0.73 -0.27
N LEU A 67 9.97 0.68 -1.41
CA LEU A 67 10.43 1.89 -2.10
C LEU A 67 9.25 2.75 -2.59
N SER A 68 8.30 2.15 -3.30
CA SER A 68 7.13 2.86 -3.83
C SER A 68 6.19 3.34 -2.72
N GLY A 69 6.02 2.55 -1.66
CA GLY A 69 5.20 2.89 -0.50
C GLY A 69 5.79 4.05 0.29
N LEU A 70 7.10 4.05 0.55
CA LEU A 70 7.79 5.14 1.24
C LEU A 70 7.77 6.42 0.41
N TYR A 71 8.03 6.31 -0.89
CA TYR A 71 7.91 7.44 -1.81
C TYR A 71 6.51 8.07 -1.76
N ASN A 72 5.46 7.25 -1.84
CA ASN A 72 4.08 7.74 -1.77
C ASN A 72 3.74 8.36 -0.40
N ALA A 73 4.19 7.75 0.70
CA ALA A 73 3.99 8.29 2.05
C ALA A 73 4.68 9.65 2.24
N ALA A 74 5.93 9.78 1.77
CA ALA A 74 6.68 11.03 1.82
C ALA A 74 6.01 12.12 0.98
N ARG A 75 5.63 11.80 -0.27
CA ARG A 75 4.93 12.72 -1.18
C ARG A 75 3.65 13.25 -0.56
N VAL A 76 2.79 12.37 -0.04
CA VAL A 76 1.52 12.75 0.57
C VAL A 76 1.73 13.63 1.81
N SER A 77 2.73 13.31 2.65
CA SER A 77 3.03 14.08 3.86
C SER A 77 3.61 15.46 3.56
N ILE A 78 4.37 15.60 2.47
CA ILE A 78 4.91 16.89 2.01
C ILE A 78 3.77 17.75 1.44
N GLN A 79 2.94 17.20 0.55
CA GLN A 79 1.95 17.96 -0.23
C GLN A 79 0.67 18.33 0.53
N TYR A 80 0.22 17.47 1.44
CA TYR A 80 -1.10 17.61 2.08
C TYR A 80 -0.98 17.82 3.58
N GLN A 81 -1.90 18.59 4.16
CA GLN A 81 -2.18 18.53 5.58
C GLN A 81 -3.03 17.29 5.85
N LEU A 82 -2.46 16.38 6.64
CA LEU A 82 -3.07 15.09 6.94
C LEU A 82 -3.79 15.18 8.27
N SER A 83 -5.06 14.76 8.30
CA SER A 83 -5.78 14.65 9.56
C SER A 83 -5.06 13.68 10.53
N PRO A 84 -5.20 13.84 11.86
CA PRO A 84 -4.61 12.91 12.83
C PRO A 84 -5.02 11.46 12.57
N THR A 85 -6.27 11.23 12.15
CA THR A 85 -6.78 9.91 11.75
C THR A 85 -6.07 9.35 10.52
N TYR A 86 -5.80 10.17 9.51
CA TYR A 86 -5.05 9.75 8.33
C TYR A 86 -3.62 9.34 8.69
N ASN A 87 -2.93 10.15 9.50
CA ASN A 87 -1.58 9.84 9.96
C ASN A 87 -1.50 8.55 10.78
N GLY A 88 -2.46 8.36 11.70
CA GLY A 88 -2.55 7.13 12.49
C GLY A 88 -2.73 5.89 11.61
N LEU A 89 -3.67 5.95 10.65
CA LEU A 89 -3.88 4.84 9.71
C LEU A 89 -2.67 4.58 8.81
N LEU A 90 -1.98 5.64 8.36
CA LEU A 90 -0.75 5.51 7.58
C LEU A 90 0.35 4.79 8.37
N LEU A 91 0.55 5.16 9.64
CA LEU A 91 1.54 4.53 10.51
C LEU A 91 1.21 3.05 10.75
N VAL A 92 -0.04 2.75 11.11
CA VAL A 92 -0.50 1.36 11.28
C VAL A 92 -0.28 0.55 10.01
N LYS A 93 -0.60 1.11 8.84
CA LYS A 93 -0.38 0.44 7.55
C LYS A 93 1.09 0.11 7.31
N ILE A 94 2.00 1.03 7.62
CA ILE A 94 3.45 0.82 7.46
C ILE A 94 3.93 -0.28 8.41
N LEU A 95 3.52 -0.26 9.68
CA LEU A 95 3.89 -1.30 10.65
C LEU A 95 3.38 -2.69 10.22
N LEU A 96 2.13 -2.78 9.79
CA LEU A 96 1.57 -4.02 9.26
C LEU A 96 2.33 -4.50 8.02
N ALA A 97 2.70 -3.60 7.10
CA ALA A 97 3.47 -3.95 5.92
C ALA A 97 4.84 -4.54 6.28
N LEU A 98 5.53 -3.97 7.27
CA LEU A 98 6.80 -4.52 7.77
C LEU A 98 6.64 -5.93 8.34
N VAL A 99 5.57 -6.18 9.10
CA VAL A 99 5.26 -7.53 9.62
C VAL A 99 4.98 -8.50 8.47
N VAL A 100 4.21 -8.09 7.46
CA VAL A 100 3.91 -8.91 6.27
C VAL A 100 5.20 -9.26 5.51
N PHE A 101 6.07 -8.28 5.26
CA PHE A 101 7.35 -8.53 4.58
C PHE A 101 8.28 -9.41 5.40
N TYR A 102 8.33 -9.22 6.72
CA TYR A 102 9.08 -10.10 7.60
C TYR A 102 8.58 -11.55 7.52
N LEU A 103 7.28 -11.77 7.65
CA LEU A 103 6.70 -13.12 7.55
C LEU A 103 6.94 -13.75 6.18
N ALA A 104 6.78 -12.97 5.10
CA ALA A 104 7.06 -13.45 3.75
C ALA A 104 8.53 -13.84 3.56
N ALA A 105 9.46 -13.03 4.08
CA ALA A 105 10.89 -13.31 4.04
C ALA A 105 11.26 -14.56 4.86
N VAL A 106 10.70 -14.73 6.06
CA VAL A 106 10.94 -15.91 6.90
C VAL A 106 10.33 -17.17 6.26
N LEU A 107 9.12 -17.10 5.72
CA LEU A 107 8.48 -18.24 5.03
C LEU A 107 9.21 -18.67 3.76
N THR A 108 10.03 -17.78 3.19
CA THR A 108 10.85 -18.06 2.02
C THR A 108 12.35 -18.16 2.31
N GLY A 109 12.77 -17.98 3.57
CA GLY A 109 14.16 -18.00 4.00
C GLY A 109 14.75 -19.40 4.15
N ARG A 110 16.07 -19.47 4.31
CA ARG A 110 16.84 -20.73 4.50
C ARG A 110 17.38 -20.91 5.93
N SER A 111 17.20 -19.92 6.80
CA SER A 111 17.74 -19.94 8.16
C SER A 111 17.05 -21.02 9.02
N GLU A 112 17.71 -21.41 10.10
CA GLU A 112 17.12 -22.33 11.08
C GLU A 112 15.84 -21.76 11.71
N SER A 113 15.84 -20.45 11.98
CA SER A 113 14.64 -19.73 12.43
C SER A 113 13.50 -19.84 11.42
N ALA A 114 13.78 -19.75 10.12
CA ALA A 114 12.79 -19.89 9.06
C ALA A 114 12.15 -21.28 9.02
N ARG A 115 12.91 -22.34 9.31
CA ARG A 115 12.38 -23.71 9.36
C ARG A 115 11.27 -23.87 10.40
N ARG A 116 11.40 -23.25 11.58
CA ARG A 116 10.36 -23.28 12.63
C ARG A 116 9.03 -22.69 12.17
N PHE A 117 9.09 -21.58 11.41
CA PHE A 117 7.89 -20.97 10.83
C PHE A 117 7.34 -21.80 9.67
N GLN A 118 8.20 -22.43 8.87
CA GLN A 118 7.80 -23.27 7.75
C GLN A 118 7.11 -24.58 8.19
N GLN A 119 7.41 -25.12 9.38
CA GLN A 119 6.68 -26.27 9.93
C GLN A 119 5.19 -25.96 10.16
N GLN A 120 4.86 -24.71 10.52
CA GLN A 120 3.48 -24.24 10.66
C GLN A 120 3.05 -23.36 9.48
N ARG A 121 3.55 -23.66 8.27
CA ARG A 121 3.39 -22.80 7.08
C ARG A 121 1.93 -22.45 6.79
N GLN A 122 0.98 -23.35 6.99
CA GLN A 122 -0.45 -23.05 6.78
C GLN A 122 -0.93 -21.89 7.69
N LYS A 123 -0.58 -21.95 8.98
CA LYS A 123 -0.94 -20.91 9.96
C LYS A 123 -0.31 -19.58 9.57
N TRP A 124 0.99 -19.57 9.30
CA TRP A 124 1.71 -18.34 8.99
C TRP A 124 1.33 -17.74 7.62
N LEU A 125 1.04 -18.56 6.61
CA LEU A 125 0.46 -18.09 5.35
C LEU A 125 -0.91 -17.44 5.57
N THR A 126 -1.75 -18.02 6.44
CA THR A 126 -3.07 -17.45 6.79
C THR A 126 -2.90 -16.10 7.46
N ILE A 127 -2.05 -16.02 8.49
CA ILE A 127 -1.78 -14.77 9.21
C ILE A 127 -1.24 -13.71 8.23
N ASN A 128 -0.25 -14.07 7.42
CA ASN A 128 0.33 -13.15 6.43
C ASN A 128 -0.72 -12.62 5.44
N LEU A 129 -1.59 -13.50 4.96
CA LEU A 129 -2.68 -13.14 4.05
C LEU A 129 -3.69 -12.21 4.72
N LEU A 130 -4.11 -12.50 5.96
CA LEU A 130 -5.06 -11.66 6.70
C LEU A 130 -4.49 -10.26 6.97
N LEU A 131 -3.21 -10.16 7.34
CA LEU A 131 -2.53 -8.88 7.51
C LEU A 131 -2.46 -8.10 6.20
N ALA A 132 -2.12 -8.77 5.09
CA ALA A 132 -2.08 -8.14 3.77
C ALA A 132 -3.46 -7.64 3.31
N VAL A 133 -4.53 -8.42 3.53
CA VAL A 133 -5.91 -8.00 3.25
C VAL A 133 -6.29 -6.80 4.12
N THR A 134 -5.93 -6.82 5.40
CA THR A 134 -6.18 -5.70 6.33
C THR A 134 -5.53 -4.40 5.82
N ILE A 135 -4.30 -4.47 5.33
CA ILE A 135 -3.60 -3.33 4.70
C ILE A 135 -4.38 -2.78 3.50
N VAL A 136 -4.96 -3.64 2.67
CA VAL A 136 -5.78 -3.24 1.52
C VAL A 136 -7.08 -2.58 1.97
N CYS A 137 -7.76 -3.13 3.00
CA CYS A 137 -8.95 -2.53 3.58
C CYS A 137 -8.67 -1.13 4.16
N ILE A 138 -7.58 -0.98 4.92
CA ILE A 138 -7.12 0.33 5.44
C ILE A 138 -6.88 1.30 4.28
N ALA A 139 -6.19 0.86 3.21
CA ALA A 139 -5.95 1.70 2.04
C ALA A 139 -7.25 2.15 1.36
N GLY A 140 -8.26 1.27 1.31
CA GLY A 140 -9.61 1.58 0.83
C GLY A 140 -10.30 2.66 1.66
N VAL A 141 -10.27 2.53 2.99
CA VAL A 141 -10.84 3.53 3.91
C VAL A 141 -10.13 4.88 3.78
N MET A 142 -8.79 4.89 3.73
CA MET A 142 -7.98 6.12 3.56
C MET A 142 -8.23 6.87 2.25
N ARG A 143 -8.87 6.24 1.26
CA ARG A 143 -9.27 6.91 0.01
C ARG A 143 -10.45 7.87 0.21
N PHE A 144 -11.29 7.64 1.21
CA PHE A 144 -12.48 8.44 1.49
C PHE A 144 -12.22 9.55 2.51
N LEU A 145 -11.06 9.57 3.16
CA LEU A 145 -10.71 10.61 4.12
C LEU A 145 -10.30 11.91 3.40
N PRO A 146 -10.81 13.08 3.81
CA PRO A 146 -10.46 14.36 3.20
C PRO A 146 -8.98 14.66 3.40
N ARG A 147 -8.38 15.29 2.38
CA ARG A 147 -6.98 15.76 2.39
C ARG A 147 -6.98 17.20 1.93
N GLU A 148 -6.45 18.09 2.76
CA GLU A 148 -6.33 19.50 2.40
C GLU A 148 -4.94 19.75 1.81
N GLU A 149 -4.89 20.42 0.65
CA GLU A 149 -3.65 20.72 -0.04
C GLU A 149 -3.01 21.97 0.59
N LYS A 150 -1.75 21.87 1.02
CA LYS A 150 -1.06 22.98 1.71
C LYS A 150 -0.98 24.27 0.86
N VAL A 151 -0.94 24.14 -0.47
CA VAL A 151 -0.88 25.27 -1.42
C VAL A 151 -2.21 26.04 -1.49
N ARG A 152 -3.35 25.34 -1.33
CA ARG A 152 -4.69 25.96 -1.32
C ARG A 152 -4.95 26.74 -0.03
N GLU A 153 -4.39 26.28 1.07
CA GLU A 153 -4.51 26.96 2.35
C GLU A 153 -3.68 28.25 2.38
N ALA A 154 -2.45 28.21 1.88
CA ALA A 154 -1.62 29.41 1.73
C ALA A 154 -2.31 30.48 0.87
N SER A 155 -2.97 30.09 -0.22
CA SER A 155 -3.71 31.03 -1.09
C SER A 155 -5.04 31.53 -0.48
N ARG A 156 -5.73 30.72 0.35
CA ARG A 156 -6.90 31.19 1.13
C ARG A 156 -6.52 32.21 2.21
N VAL A 157 -5.42 31.97 2.93
CA VAL A 157 -4.93 32.89 3.97
C VAL A 157 -4.50 34.24 3.36
N PHE A 158 -3.99 34.23 2.13
CA PHE A 158 -3.54 35.44 1.41
C PHE A 158 -4.64 36.15 0.60
N GLN A 159 -5.89 35.69 0.60
CA GLN A 159 -7.03 36.43 0.05
C GLN A 159 -7.70 37.22 1.19
N PRO A 160 -7.37 38.51 1.43
CA PRO A 160 -8.22 39.35 2.26
C PRO A 160 -9.58 39.47 1.57
N VAL A 161 -10.63 39.73 2.34
CA VAL A 161 -12.08 39.74 2.01
C VAL A 161 -12.47 40.81 0.96
N ALA A 162 -11.71 40.99 -0.11
CA ALA A 162 -11.79 42.13 -1.02
C ALA A 162 -12.57 41.85 -2.33
N VAL A 163 -13.29 40.73 -2.46
CA VAL A 163 -13.98 40.38 -3.73
C VAL A 163 -15.52 40.42 -3.63
N VAL A 164 -16.10 40.73 -2.46
CA VAL A 164 -17.58 40.83 -2.34
C VAL A 164 -18.12 42.24 -2.64
N ALA A 165 -17.28 43.28 -2.74
CA ALA A 165 -17.72 44.68 -2.82
C ALA A 165 -17.81 45.28 -4.24
N VAL A 166 -17.67 44.51 -5.33
CA VAL A 166 -17.65 45.08 -6.71
C VAL A 166 -18.96 44.86 -7.48
N VAL A 167 -19.96 44.18 -6.91
CA VAL A 167 -21.26 43.92 -7.58
C VAL A 167 -22.40 44.73 -6.95
N THR A 168 -22.21 46.04 -6.75
CA THR A 168 -23.33 46.99 -6.52
C THR A 168 -22.94 48.37 -7.03
N MET A 169 -23.05 48.61 -8.34
CA MET A 169 -23.10 49.95 -8.91
C MET A 169 -24.34 50.01 -9.81
N PRO A 170 -25.37 50.82 -9.48
CA PRO A 170 -26.49 51.04 -10.37
C PRO A 170 -26.02 51.92 -11.53
N THR A 171 -26.25 51.46 -12.76
CA THR A 171 -26.06 52.27 -13.96
C THR A 171 -27.02 53.46 -13.92
N ALA A 172 -26.50 54.65 -13.64
CA ALA A 172 -27.23 55.89 -13.82
C ALA A 172 -27.43 56.13 -15.33
N GLU A 173 -28.67 55.95 -15.76
CA GLU A 173 -29.14 56.19 -17.12
C GLU A 173 -29.14 57.71 -17.39
N VAL A 174 -28.25 58.12 -18.29
CA VAL A 174 -28.16 59.49 -18.81
C VAL A 174 -29.31 59.68 -19.81
N ALA A 175 -30.37 60.36 -19.38
CA ALA A 175 -31.43 60.87 -20.25
C ALA A 175 -31.62 62.38 -20.02
N ARG A 176 -30.91 63.18 -20.82
CA ARG A 176 -31.19 64.57 -21.20
C ARG A 176 -30.50 64.72 -22.57
N GLY A 177 -31.06 65.30 -23.62
CA GLY A 177 -32.29 66.04 -23.91
C GLY A 177 -32.09 66.56 -25.33
#